data_AF-Q5YSU6-F1
#
_entry.id   AF-Q5YSU6-F1
#
_cell.length_a   1.000
_cell.length_b   1.000
_cell.length_c   1.000
_cell.angle_alpha   90.00
_cell.angle_beta   90.00
_cell.angle_gamma   90.00
#
_symmetry.space_group_name_H-M   'P 1'
#
loop_
_entity.id
_entity.type
_entity.pdbx_description
1 polymer ?
#
loop_
_entity_poly.entity_id
_entity_poly.type
_entity_poly.pdbx_seq_one_letter_code
_entity_poly.pdbx_strand_id
1 'polypeptide(L)' 'MNLDTLVLDRIACSNFTWAGESDTNAHHAMQVHRECSVGTCAAKTAAFARLKAAGRLTPDSGRARYA' A
#
# COMPACT_ATOMS: atom_id res chain seq x y z
N MET A 1 -1.46 -17.72 -18.13
CA MET A 1 -1.06 -16.57 -17.28
C MET A 1 0.37 -16.83 -16.83
N ASN A 2 1.27 -15.86 -17.01
CA ASN A 2 2.67 -15.98 -16.62
C ASN A 2 2.88 -15.35 -15.23
N LEU A 3 3.57 -16.06 -14.34
CA LEU A 3 3.77 -15.65 -12.95
C LEU A 3 4.52 -14.31 -12.86
N ASP A 4 5.45 -14.08 -13.78
CA ASP A 4 6.27 -12.86 -13.83
C ASP A 4 5.41 -11.61 -14.08
N THR A 5 4.39 -11.74 -14.92
CA THR A 5 3.47 -10.64 -15.23
C THR A 5 2.64 -10.23 -14.01
N LEU A 6 2.23 -11.20 -13.17
CA LEU A 6 1.46 -10.94 -11.95
C LEU A 6 2.29 -10.27 -10.85
N VAL A 7 3.60 -10.57 -10.80
CA VAL A 7 4.52 -9.93 -9.85
C VAL A 7 4.79 -8.49 -10.24
N LEU A 8 5.08 -8.23 -11.52
CA LEU A 8 5.27 -6.87 -12.05
C LEU A 8 4.05 -5.99 -11.82
N ASP A 9 2.86 -6.56 -11.98
CA ASP A 9 1.58 -5.86 -11.80
C ASP A 9 1.36 -5.37 -10.35
N ARG A 10 1.85 -6.13 -9.35
CA ARG A 10 1.80 -5.73 -7.94
C ARG A 10 2.85 -4.67 -7.56
N ILE A 11 3.92 -4.56 -8.32
CA ILE A 11 4.97 -3.56 -8.08
C ILE A 11 4.61 -2.21 -8.72
N ALA A 12 3.77 -2.21 -9.76
CA ALA A 12 3.35 -1.00 -10.43
C ALA A 12 2.54 -0.07 -9.51
N CYS A 13 2.97 1.19 -9.38
CA CYS A 13 2.27 2.20 -8.59
C CYS A 13 0.86 2.52 -9.12
N SER A 14 0.68 2.39 -10.44
CA SER A 14 -0.56 2.69 -11.15
C SER A 14 -1.63 1.61 -11.01
N ASN A 15 -1.26 0.37 -10.69
CA ASN A 15 -2.25 -0.67 -10.42
C ASN A 15 -2.54 -0.76 -8.91
N PHE A 16 -3.69 -0.23 -8.53
CA PHE A 16 -4.11 -0.09 -7.14
C PHE A 16 -5.32 -0.93 -6.76
N THR A 17 -5.98 -1.60 -7.72
CA THR A 17 -7.25 -2.30 -7.47
C THR A 17 -7.06 -3.39 -6.43
N TRP A 18 -6.07 -4.26 -6.63
CA TRP A 18 -5.72 -5.34 -5.71
C TRP A 18 -5.36 -4.84 -4.30
N ALA A 19 -4.72 -3.66 -4.20
CA ALA A 19 -4.16 -3.13 -2.96
C ALA A 19 -5.25 -2.75 -1.93
N GLY A 20 -6.48 -2.47 -2.38
CA GLY A 20 -7.60 -2.12 -1.51
C GLY A 20 -8.58 -3.26 -1.22
N GLU A 21 -8.47 -4.40 -1.91
CA GLU A 21 -9.47 -5.48 -1.89
C GLU A 21 -9.56 -6.23 -0.57
N SER A 22 -8.45 -6.32 0.18
CA SER A 22 -8.41 -7.00 1.48
C SER A 22 -7.35 -6.40 2.38
N ASP A 23 -7.46 -6.64 3.69
CA ASP A 23 -6.47 -6.17 4.67
C ASP A 23 -5.09 -6.78 4.38
N THR A 24 -5.04 -8.06 4.01
CA THR A 24 -3.80 -8.76 3.62
C THR A 24 -3.15 -8.10 2.40
N ASN A 25 -3.92 -7.83 1.35
CA ASN A 25 -3.39 -7.15 0.16
C ASN A 25 -2.93 -5.73 0.49
N ALA A 26 -3.66 -5.02 1.34
CA ALA A 26 -3.30 -3.67 1.75
C ALA A 26 -1.99 -3.67 2.56
N HIS A 27 -1.81 -4.61 3.48
CA HIS A 27 -0.54 -4.79 4.18
C HIS A 27 0.60 -5.12 3.23
N HIS A 28 0.38 -6.00 2.24
CA HIS A 28 1.39 -6.34 1.25
C HIS A 28 1.74 -5.13 0.36
N ALA A 29 0.77 -4.36 -0.09
CA ALA A 29 0.98 -3.13 -0.84
C ALA A 29 1.80 -2.10 -0.03
N MET A 30 1.56 -1.97 1.27
CA MET A 30 2.37 -1.11 2.14
C MET A 30 3.84 -1.54 2.22
N GLN A 31 4.11 -2.84 2.15
CA GLN A 31 5.47 -3.41 2.18
C GLN A 31 6.19 -3.26 0.84
N VAL A 32 5.48 -3.49 -0.28
CA VAL A 32 6.04 -3.34 -1.62
C VAL A 32 6.32 -1.88 -1.93
N HIS A 33 5.39 -0.98 -1.59
CA HIS A 33 5.46 0.45 -1.89
C HIS A 33 6.04 1.27 -0.72
N ARG A 34 7.02 0.73 0.01
CA ARG A 34 7.59 1.39 1.21
C ARG A 34 8.15 2.77 0.92
N GLU A 35 8.82 2.94 -0.21
CA GLU A 35 9.46 4.21 -0.63
C GLU A 35 8.49 5.21 -1.26
N CYS A 36 7.29 4.77 -1.63
CA CYS A 36 6.27 5.65 -2.18
C CYS A 36 5.62 6.52 -1.10
N SER A 37 4.96 7.61 -1.50
CA SER A 37 4.15 8.44 -0.62
C SER A 37 2.65 8.20 -0.81
N VAL A 38 1.89 8.24 0.28
CA VAL A 38 0.41 8.26 0.23
C VAL A 38 -0.03 9.57 -0.43
N GLY A 39 -1.02 9.50 -1.33
CA GLY A 39 -1.47 10.63 -2.15
C GLY A 39 -0.71 10.78 -3.48
N THR A 40 0.46 10.12 -3.63
CA THR A 40 1.23 10.12 -4.88
C THR A 40 1.21 8.75 -5.56
N CYS A 41 1.40 7.67 -4.81
CA CYS A 41 1.25 6.31 -5.33
C CYS A 41 -0.19 5.84 -5.15
N ALA A 42 -0.86 5.47 -6.24
CA ALA A 42 -2.25 5.02 -6.20
C ALA A 42 -2.39 3.72 -5.38
N ALA A 43 -1.50 2.74 -5.58
CA ALA A 43 -1.51 1.48 -4.84
C ALA A 43 -1.38 1.69 -3.33
N LYS A 44 -0.40 2.50 -2.90
CA LYS A 44 -0.20 2.83 -1.48
C LYS A 44 -1.38 3.60 -0.90
N THR A 45 -2.00 4.48 -1.69
CA THR A 45 -3.16 5.28 -1.27
C THR A 45 -4.39 4.40 -1.07
N ALA A 46 -4.66 3.46 -1.97
CA ALA A 46 -5.76 2.50 -1.84
C ALA A 46 -5.58 1.62 -0.59
N ALA A 47 -4.37 1.08 -0.40
CA ALA A 47 -4.03 0.30 0.80
C ALA A 47 -4.19 1.12 2.09
N PHE A 48 -3.76 2.39 2.09
CA PHE A 48 -3.88 3.28 3.23
C PHE A 48 -5.34 3.49 3.60
N ALA A 49 -6.19 3.80 2.61
CA ALA A 49 -7.61 4.01 2.83
C ALA A 49 -8.28 2.77 3.42
N ARG A 50 -7.97 1.57 2.91
CA ARG A 50 -8.50 0.30 3.42
C ARG A 50 -8.10 0.06 4.87
N LEU A 51 -6.81 0.13 5.19
CA LEU A 51 -6.31 -0.10 6.56
C LEU A 51 -6.80 0.97 7.54
N LYS A 52 -6.94 2.22 7.09
CA LYS A 52 -7.53 3.30 7.89
C LYS A 52 -8.98 3.00 8.24
N ALA A 53 -9.80 2.61 7.26
CA ALA A 53 -11.20 2.27 7.47
C ALA A 53 -11.35 1.05 8.40
N ALA A 54 -10.43 0.08 8.32
CA ALA A 54 -10.41 -1.09 9.18
C ALA A 54 -9.84 -0.83 10.60
N GLY A 55 -9.35 0.38 10.90
CA GLY A 55 -8.70 0.69 12.17
C GLY A 55 -7.37 -0.05 12.39
N ARG A 56 -6.70 -0.45 11.30
CA ARG A 56 -5.45 -1.26 11.30
C ARG A 56 -4.17 -0.45 11.10
N LEU A 57 -4.27 0.89 11.08
CA LEU A 57 -3.10 1.76 10.99
C LEU A 57 -2.63 2.14 12.39
N THR A 58 -1.43 1.69 12.74
CA THR A 58 -0.69 2.19 13.89
C THR A 58 0.19 3.35 13.42
N PRO A 59 0.04 4.57 13.99
CA PRO A 59 0.98 5.65 13.73
C PRO A 59 2.41 5.18 14.03
N ASP A 60 3.33 5.47 13.13
CA ASP A 60 4.76 5.20 13.35
C ASP A 60 5.25 6.13 14.48
N SER A 61 5.23 5.60 15.71
CA SER A 61 5.61 6.33 16.92
C SER A 61 7.10 6.65 16.98
N GLY A 62 7.93 6.04 16.11
CA GLY A 62 9.37 6.26 16.03
C GLY A 62 9.80 7.34 15.04
N ARG A 63 8.93 7.73 14.10
CA ARG A 63 9.22 8.84 13.19
C ARG A 63 8.84 10.15 13.87
N ALA A 64 9.83 10.79 14.48
CA ALA A 64 9.68 12.15 15.00
C ALA A 64 9.06 13.02 13.90
N ARG A 65 7.90 13.63 14.20
CA ARG A 65 7.37 14.71 13.36
C ARG A 65 8.44 15.78 13.39
N TYR A 66 9.11 16.01 12.27
CA TYR A 66 10.03 17.13 12.14
C TYR A 66 9.28 18.38 12.65
N ALA A 67 9.81 18.97 13.72
CA ALA A 67 9.31 20.19 14.32
C ALA A 67 9.63 21.39 13.42
#